data_AF-A0A930P7R7-F1
#
_entry.id   AF-A0A930P7R7-F1
#
_cell.length_a   1.000
_cell.length_b   1.000
_cell.length_c   1.000
_cell.angle_alpha   90.00
_cell.angle_beta   90.00
_cell.angle_gamma   90.00
#
_symmetry.space_group_name_H-M   'P 1'
#
loop_
_entity.id
_entity.type
_entity.pdbx_description
1 polymer ?
#
loop_
_entity_poly.entity_id
_entity_poly.type
_entity_poly.pdbx_seq_one_letter_code
_entity_poly.pdbx_strand_id
1 'polypeptide(L)' 'ITSWKKAIQRGQCPRCGGSLVYRVGRYGKFWGCSNYPKCHYTLKK' A
#
# COMPACT_ATOMS: atom_id res chain seq x y z
N ILE A 1 -2.65 28.55 1.66
CA ILE A 1 -2.36 28.06 3.04
C ILE A 1 -3.14 26.79 3.44
N THR A 2 -4.14 26.31 2.70
CA THR A 2 -4.75 24.99 3.00
C THR A 2 -4.06 23.86 2.24
N SER A 3 -2.97 23.38 2.85
CA SER A 3 -2.74 21.94 3.06
C SER A 3 -2.95 21.02 1.84
N TRP A 4 -1.98 20.98 0.92
CA TRP A 4 -1.23 19.79 0.43
C TRP A 4 -1.95 18.42 0.56
N LYS A 5 -3.23 18.38 0.17
CA LYS A 5 -4.10 17.19 0.22
C LYS A 5 -3.70 16.23 -0.89
N LYS A 6 -2.76 15.34 -0.56
CA LYS A 6 -2.74 13.90 -0.87
C LYS A 6 -1.30 13.41 -0.99
N ALA A 7 -0.64 13.29 0.15
CA ALA A 7 0.23 12.14 0.32
C ALA A 7 -0.66 10.90 0.40
N ILE A 8 -1.06 10.34 -0.76
CA ILE A 8 -1.32 8.90 -0.81
C ILE A 8 0.07 8.28 -0.65
N GLN A 9 0.49 8.20 0.62
CA GLN A 9 1.77 7.68 1.02
C GLN A 9 1.71 6.19 0.63
N ARG A 10 2.32 5.84 -0.51
CA ARG A 10 2.47 4.47 -1.03
C ARG A 10 3.17 3.52 -0.05
N GLY A 11 3.46 3.96 1.17
CA GLY A 11 4.07 3.22 2.25
C GLY A 11 3.15 2.87 3.40
N GLN A 12 1.88 3.31 3.47
CA GLN A 12 0.98 2.95 4.60
C GLN A 12 -0.38 2.43 4.13
N CYS A 13 -0.75 1.26 4.63
CA CYS A 13 -2.02 0.61 4.37
C CYS A 13 -3.15 1.31 5.15
N PRO A 14 -4.24 1.78 4.50
CA PRO A 14 -5.35 2.41 5.21
C PRO A 14 -6.18 1.44 6.05
N ARG A 15 -6.06 0.12 5.85
CA ARG A 15 -6.80 -0.86 6.64
C ARG A 15 -6.13 -1.19 7.98
N CYS A 16 -4.80 -1.20 8.03
CA CYS A 16 -4.07 -1.66 9.22
C CYS A 16 -2.95 -0.71 9.66
N GLY A 17 -2.71 0.40 8.94
CA GLY A 17 -1.56 1.28 9.16
C GLY A 17 -0.21 0.66 8.77
N GLY A 18 -0.16 -0.64 8.46
CA GLY A 18 1.06 -1.37 8.14
C GLY A 18 1.69 -0.94 6.83
N SER A 19 2.99 -1.23 6.68
CA SER A 19 3.73 -0.76 5.52
C SER A 19 3.28 -1.43 4.23
N LEU A 20 3.07 -0.66 3.17
CA LEU A 20 2.89 -1.20 1.82
C LEU A 20 4.27 -1.49 1.23
N VAL A 21 4.50 -2.75 0.90
CA VAL A 21 5.74 -3.22 0.27
C VAL A 21 5.51 -3.46 -1.21
N TYR A 22 6.48 -3.07 -2.02
CA TYR A 22 6.46 -3.33 -3.44
C TYR A 22 6.84 -4.79 -3.70
N ARG A 23 5.97 -5.51 -4.41
CA ARG A 23 6.17 -6.91 -4.79
C ARG A 23 5.98 -7.07 -6.29
N VAL A 24 6.75 -7.98 -6.88
CA VAL A 24 6.65 -8.31 -8.30
C VAL A 24 6.13 -9.74 -8.39
N GLY A 25 4.93 -9.90 -8.94
CA GLY A 25 4.33 -11.20 -9.20
C GLY A 25 4.37 -11.55 -10.68
N ARG A 26 3.88 -12.75 -11.01
CA ARG A 26 3.80 -13.25 -12.39
C ARG A 26 3.06 -12.31 -13.36
N TYR A 27 2.07 -11.58 -12.86
CA TYR A 27 1.24 -10.65 -13.65
C TYR A 27 1.71 -9.19 -13.59
N GLY A 28 2.87 -8.94 -12.97
CA GLY A 28 3.45 -7.61 -12.85
C GLY A 28 3.60 -7.13 -11.41
N LYS A 29 3.86 -5.83 -11.32
CA LYS A 29 4.28 -5.13 -10.11
C LYS A 29 3.05 -4.67 -9.32
N PHE A 30 3.01 -4.96 -8.02
CA PHE A 30 1.91 -4.56 -7.14
C PHE A 30 2.41 -4.13 -5.75
N TRP A 31 1.64 -3.31 -5.06
CA TRP A 31 1.91 -2.96 -3.66
C TRP A 31 1.07 -3.85 -2.76
N GLY A 32 1.72 -4.71 -1.98
CA GLY A 32 1.07 -5.57 -0.99
C GLY A 32 1.31 -5.05 0.42
N CYS A 33 0.35 -5.23 1.33
CA CYS A 33 0.60 -4.94 2.74
C CYS A 33 1.66 -5.89 3.30
N SER A 34 2.59 -5.38 4.12
CA SER A 34 3.58 -6.18 4.84
C SER A 34 2.96 -7.13 5.86
N ASN A 35 1.75 -6.81 6.33
CA ASN A 35 1.07 -7.51 7.42
C ASN A 35 0.23 -8.72 6.95
N TYR A 36 0.50 -9.25 5.76
CA TYR A 36 -0.13 -10.50 5.29
C TYR A 36 0.31 -11.69 6.16
N PRO A 37 -0.59 -12.61 6.61
CA PRO A 37 -1.99 -12.82 6.21
C PRO A 37 -3.03 -12.00 7.00
N LYS A 38 -2.65 -11.23 8.02
CA LYS A 38 -3.61 -10.42 8.80
C LYS A 38 -4.23 -9.28 7.98
N CYS A 39 -3.52 -8.79 6.97
CA CYS A 39 -4.03 -7.76 6.06
C CYS A 39 -3.83 -8.16 4.58
N HIS A 40 -4.94 -8.47 3.90
CA HIS A 40 -4.99 -8.79 2.47
C HIS A 40 -5.13 -7.55 1.58
N TYR A 41 -4.69 -6.38 2.04
CA TYR A 41 -4.79 -5.15 1.25
C TYR A 41 -3.68 -5.12 0.19
N THR A 42 -4.09 -4.93 -1.07
CA THR A 42 -3.19 -4.74 -2.20
C THR A 42 -3.61 -3.51 -2.98
N LEU A 43 -2.67 -2.61 -3.27
CA LEU A 43 -2.86 -1.50 -4.17
C LEU A 43 -2.31 -1.87 -5.54
N LYS A 44 -3.22 -1.91 -6.51
CA LYS A 44 -2.89 -1.91 -7.93
C LYS A 44 -2.93 -0.46 -8.39
N LYS A 45 -1.91 -0.03 -9.13
CA LYS A 45 -1.96 1.26 -9.81
C LYS A 45 -2.90 1.14 -11.01
#